data_AF-A0A7W1RVZ3-F1
#
_entry.id   AF-A0A7W1RVZ3-F1
#
_cell.length_a   1.000
_cell.length_b   1.000
_cell.length_c   1.000
_cell.angle_alpha   90.00
_cell.angle_beta   90.00
_cell.angle_gamma   90.00
#
_symmetry.space_group_name_H-M   'P 1'
#
loop_
_entity.id
_entity.type
_entity.pdbx_description
1 polymer ?
#
loop_
_entity_poly.entity_id
_entity_poly.type
_entity_poly.pdbx_seq_one_letter_code
_entity_poly.pdbx_strand_id
1 'polypeptide(L)' 'KAQPGFQAYTVAIGDGEVLSLSVWDSQADAEAGSKVVATWVAEHMTELEVTSVRYAEIMFSTTLGVTTAAGATA' A
#
# COMPACT_ATOMS: atom_id res chain seq x y z
N LYS A 1 -10.18 -4.66 -6.67
CA LYS A 1 -10.72 -5.93 -6.10
C LYS A 1 -10.27 -6.02 -4.65
N ALA A 2 -11.10 -6.52 -3.73
CA ALA A 2 -10.65 -6.81 -2.37
C ALA A 2 -9.57 -7.91 -2.41
N GLN A 3 -8.43 -7.65 -1.79
CA GLN A 3 -7.32 -8.60 -1.66
C GLN A 3 -7.22 -9.02 -0.19
N PRO A 4 -6.98 -10.30 0.12
CA PRO A 4 -6.75 -10.74 1.49
C PRO A 4 -5.65 -9.92 2.18
N GLY A 5 -5.84 -9.58 3.45
CA GLY A 5 -4.84 -8.84 4.24
C GLY A 5 -4.73 -7.35 3.92
N PHE A 6 -5.41 -6.82 2.90
CA PHE A 6 -5.37 -5.38 2.59
C PHE A 6 -6.07 -4.55 3.66
N GLN A 7 -5.39 -3.52 4.18
CA GLN A 7 -5.93 -2.65 5.24
C GLN A 7 -6.18 -1.22 4.77
N ALA A 8 -5.23 -0.62 4.05
CA ALA A 8 -5.35 0.78 3.61
C ALA A 8 -4.56 1.03 2.33
N TYR A 9 -4.98 2.08 1.60
CA TYR A 9 -4.29 2.56 0.41
C TYR A 9 -4.28 4.07 0.40
N THR A 10 -3.13 4.64 0.06
CA THR A 10 -2.97 6.06 -0.15
C THR A 10 -2.10 6.30 -1.38
N VAL A 11 -2.39 7.41 -2.06
CA VAL A 11 -1.62 7.86 -3.22
C VAL A 11 -1.18 9.28 -2.95
N ALA A 12 0.10 9.54 -3.16
CA ALA A 12 0.66 10.88 -3.18
C ALA A 12 1.24 11.13 -4.56
N ILE A 13 1.05 12.35 -5.07
CA ILE A 13 1.57 12.80 -6.36
C ILE A 13 2.40 14.05 -6.08
N GLY A 14 3.65 14.07 -6.55
CA GLY A 14 4.56 15.18 -6.34
C GLY A 14 5.74 15.09 -7.30
N ASP A 15 6.24 16.24 -7.76
CA ASP A 15 7.44 16.34 -8.61
C ASP A 15 7.44 15.45 -9.88
N GLY A 16 6.25 15.15 -10.43
CA GLY A 16 6.10 14.27 -11.60
C GLY A 16 6.15 12.77 -11.28
N GLU A 17 6.22 12.42 -10.00
CA GLU A 17 6.22 11.05 -9.50
C GLU A 17 4.89 10.71 -8.82
N VAL A 18 4.51 9.43 -8.89
CA VAL A 18 3.35 8.88 -8.20
C VAL A 18 3.83 7.87 -7.17
N LEU A 19 3.60 8.19 -5.90
CA LEU A 19 3.79 7.26 -4.80
C LEU A 19 2.46 6.57 -4.48
N SER A 20 2.42 5.26 -4.70
CA SER A 20 1.30 4.40 -4.33
C SER A 20 1.70 3.58 -3.11
N LEU A 21 1.09 3.84 -1.95
CA LEU A 21 1.37 3.12 -0.70
C LEU A 21 0.17 2.28 -0.30
N SER A 22 0.42 1.01 -0.03
CA SER A 22 -0.58 0.05 0.44
C SER A 22 -0.14 -0.59 1.75
N VAL A 23 -1.07 -0.73 2.68
CA VAL A 23 -0.86 -1.33 4.01
C VAL A 23 -1.54 -2.69 4.03
N TRP A 24 -0.80 -3.68 4.52
CA TRP A 24 -1.21 -5.08 4.53
C TRP A 24 -0.98 -5.69 5.91
N ASP A 25 -1.74 -6.73 6.22
CA ASP A 25 -1.65 -7.50 7.46
C ASP A 25 -0.34 -8.28 7.57
N SER A 26 0.14 -8.81 6.44
CA SER A 26 1.41 -9.51 6.35
C SER A 26 2.26 -9.05 5.17
N GLN A 27 3.58 -9.22 5.29
CA GLN A 27 4.50 -8.98 4.19
C GLN A 27 4.17 -9.85 2.96
N ALA A 28 3.75 -11.11 3.16
CA ALA A 28 3.40 -12.01 2.07
C ALA A 28 2.21 -11.49 1.25
N ASP A 29 1.21 -10.93 1.93
CA ASP A 29 0.05 -10.31 1.26
C ASP A 29 0.47 -9.05 0.49
N ALA A 30 1.36 -8.23 1.07
CA ALA A 30 1.91 -7.05 0.39
C ALA A 30 2.65 -7.41 -0.89
N GLU A 31 3.48 -8.45 -0.86
CA GLU A 31 4.24 -8.92 -2.02
C GLU A 31 3.32 -9.50 -3.11
N ALA A 32 2.29 -10.26 -2.72
CA ALA A 32 1.30 -10.78 -3.65
C ALA A 32 0.50 -9.64 -4.30
N GLY A 33 0.05 -8.67 -3.51
CA GLY A 33 -0.66 -7.50 -3.99
C GLY A 33 0.19 -6.64 -4.93
N SER A 34 1.46 -6.41 -4.59
CA SER A 34 2.37 -5.62 -5.42
C SER A 34 2.60 -6.23 -6.79
N LYS A 35 2.67 -7.57 -6.91
CA LYS A 35 2.80 -8.23 -8.21
C LYS A 35 1.57 -7.99 -9.09
N VAL A 36 0.38 -8.10 -8.51
CA VAL A 36 -0.88 -7.86 -9.22
C VAL A 36 -0.97 -6.42 -9.71
N VAL A 37 -0.61 -5.46 -8.86
CA VAL A 37 -0.63 -4.03 -9.21
C VAL A 37 0.41 -3.71 -10.29
N ALA A 38 1.62 -4.23 -10.18
CA ALA A 38 2.67 -3.99 -11.17
C ALA A 38 2.29 -4.50 -12.56
N THR A 39 1.71 -5.71 -12.66
CA THR A 39 1.19 -6.25 -13.92
C THR A 39 0.07 -5.38 -14.47
N TRP A 40 -0.88 -4.96 -13.64
CA TRP A 40 -1.98 -4.10 -14.08
C TRP A 40 -1.50 -2.74 -14.59
N VAL A 41 -0.52 -2.11 -13.92
CA VAL A 41 0.06 -0.83 -14.37
C VAL A 41 0.73 -1.02 -15.73
N ALA A 42 1.53 -2.08 -15.92
CA ALA A 42 2.16 -2.36 -17.21
C ALA A 42 1.14 -2.60 -18.34
N GLU A 43 0.00 -3.22 -18.05
CA GLU A 43 -1.05 -3.52 -19.04
C GLU A 43 -1.94 -2.32 -19.38
N HIS A 44 -2.15 -1.40 -18.43
CA HIS A 44 -3.17 -0.36 -18.55
C HIS A 44 -2.67 1.08 -18.50
N MET A 45 -1.44 1.31 -18.04
CA MET A 45 -0.87 2.65 -17.90
C MET A 45 0.39 2.79 -18.74
N THR A 46 0.21 3.06 -20.03
CA THR A 46 1.34 3.28 -20.97
C THR A 46 2.14 4.55 -20.66
N GLU A 47 1.63 5.44 -19.82
CA GLU A 47 2.27 6.69 -19.42
C GLU A 47 3.04 6.57 -18.09
N LEU A 48 2.88 5.47 -17.35
CA LEU A 48 3.47 5.27 -16.03
C LEU A 48 4.15 3.91 -15.94
N GLU A 49 5.40 3.91 -15.49
CA GLU A 49 6.15 2.68 -15.23
C GLU A 49 6.38 2.53 -13.72
N VAL A 50 6.28 1.31 -13.20
CA VAL A 50 6.67 1.02 -11.82
C VAL A 50 8.19 1.02 -11.73
N THR A 51 8.76 2.10 -11.20
CA THR A 51 10.23 2.28 -11.09
C THR A 51 10.83 1.59 -9.86
N SER A 52 10.09 1.51 -8.77
CA SER A 52 10.57 0.90 -7.52
C SER A 52 9.43 0.39 -6.66
N VAL A 53 9.66 -0.77 -6.02
CA VAL A 53 8.77 -1.34 -5.00
C VAL A 53 9.59 -1.53 -3.73
N ARG A 54 9.06 -1.08 -2.60
CA ARG A 54 9.70 -1.23 -1.29
C ARG A 54 8.69 -1.80 -0.29
N TYR A 55 9.16 -2.69 0.55
CA TYR A 55 8.39 -3.24 1.67
C TYR A 55 9.02 -2.74 2.96
N ALA A 56 8.17 -2.29 3.89
CA ALA A 56 8.59 -1.83 5.20
C ALA A 56 7.55 -2.24 6.24
N GLU A 57 8.02 -2.55 7.44
CA GLU A 57 7.15 -2.76 8.59
C GLU A 57 6.74 -1.40 9.17
N ILE A 58 5.44 -1.16 9.31
CA ILE A 58 4.91 0.05 9.93
C ILE A 58 4.80 -0.19 11.43
N MET A 59 5.77 0.32 12.19
CA MET A 59 5.75 0.29 13.65
C MET A 59 4.97 1.49 14.18
N PHE A 60 3.75 1.28 14.69
CA PHE A 60 2.98 2.32 15.38
C PHE A 60 3.50 2.47 16.82
N SER A 61 4.15 3.59 17.12
CA SER A 61 4.52 3.95 18.49
C SER A 61 3.31 4.52 19.23
N THR A 62 2.82 3.82 20.25
CA THR A 62 1.76 4.31 21.15
C THR A 62 2.26 5.31 22.19
N THR A 63 3.58 5.48 22.30
CA THR A 63 4.23 6.37 23.28
C THR A 63 3.92 7.85 23.06
N LEU A 64 3.56 8.24 21.83
CA LEU A 64 3.17 9.63 21.51
C LEU A 64 1.69 9.94 21.81
N GLY A 65 0.97 9.06 22.51
CA GLY A 65 -0.43 9.29 22.89
C GLY A 65 -1.41 9.25 21.71
N VAL A 66 -0.98 8.76 20.54
CA VAL A 66 -1.88 8.49 19.43
C VAL A 66 -2.58 7.17 19.73
N THR A 67 -3.83 7.26 20.19
CA THR A 67 -4.70 6.09 20.31
C THR A 67 -5.20 5.74 18.91
N THR A 68 -4.91 4.51 18.47
CA THR A 68 -5.60 3.93 17.32
C THR A 68 -7.07 3.84 17.69
N ALA A 69 -7.94 4.60 17.01
CA ALA A 69 -9.36 4.32 17.08
C ALA A 69 -9.55 2.90 16.52
N ALA A 70 -9.83 1.94 17.39
CA ALA A 70 -10.30 0.63 16.99
C ALA A 70 -11.68 0.82 16.33
N GLY A 71 -11.68 1.11 15.03
CA GLY A 71 -12.87 1.08 14.17
C GLY A 71 -12.97 -0.32 13.59
N ALA A 72 -13.79 -1.19 14.18
CA ALA A 72 -15.18 -1.41 13.78
C ALA A 72 -15.28 -2.71 12.96
N THR A 73 -15.41 -3.81 13.69
CA THR A 73 -16.09 -5.01 13.19
C THR A 73 -17.52 -4.62 12.80
N ALA A 74 -17.89 -4.91 11.55
CA ALA A 74 -19.28 -5.10 11.14
C ALA A 74 -19.39 -6.50 10.54
#